data_AF-A0A529NCY5-F1
#
_entry.id   AF-A0A529NCY5-F1
#
_cell.length_a   1.000
_cell.length_b   1.000
_cell.length_c   1.000
_cell.angle_alpha   90.00
_cell.angle_beta   90.00
_cell.angle_gamma   90.00
#
_symmetry.space_group_name_H-M   'P 1'
#
loop_
_entity.id
_entity.type
_entity.pdbx_description
1 polymer ?
#
loop_
_entity_poly.entity_id
_entity_poly.type
_entity_poly.pdbx_seq_one_letter_code
_entity_poly.pdbx_strand_id
1 'polypeptide(L)'
;VHAVQCAVEAQEGLAAHNASLPEDKRMAFRMGVNLGDVIAQDDTIYGDGVNIAARLEKLAEPGGICVARNVYEQVKGKLDYSYTDLGSHQVHNIVEAVRAYRVSRAKPTSVFSTKDMLALPEKPSIAVLPFDNMSGDPEQGYFADGMVEEIITALSRTRWLFV
;
A
#
# COMPACT_ATOMS: atom_id res chain seq x y z
N VAL A 1 -5.46 -16.43 -2.37
CA VAL A 1 -4.32 -15.77 -1.68
C VAL A 1 -3.17 -15.50 -2.64
N HIS A 2 -2.58 -16.52 -3.28
CA HIS A 2 -1.39 -16.36 -4.14
C HIS A 2 -1.55 -15.37 -5.30
N ALA A 3 -2.74 -15.31 -5.92
CA ALA A 3 -3.00 -14.37 -7.02
C ALA A 3 -2.84 -12.89 -6.61
N VAL A 4 -3.26 -12.52 -5.40
CA VAL A 4 -3.13 -11.14 -4.89
C VAL A 4 -1.67 -10.82 -4.59
N GLN A 5 -0.96 -11.74 -3.94
CA GLN A 5 0.47 -11.59 -3.68
C GLN A 5 1.26 -11.42 -4.98
N CYS A 6 1.03 -12.31 -5.96
CA CYS A 6 1.67 -12.24 -7.27
C CYS A 6 1.40 -10.89 -7.97
N ALA A 7 0.17 -10.39 -7.91
CA ALA A 7 -0.17 -9.08 -8.47
C ALA A 7 0.62 -7.94 -7.80
N VAL A 8 0.75 -7.95 -6.47
CA VAL A 8 1.52 -6.95 -5.73
C VAL A 8 3.00 -7.03 -6.10
N GLU A 9 3.59 -8.22 -6.08
CA GLU A 9 5.00 -8.42 -6.45
C GLU A 9 5.29 -7.99 -7.90
N ALA A 10 4.37 -8.28 -8.82
CA ALA A 10 4.49 -7.86 -10.22
C ALA A 10 4.45 -6.34 -10.37
N GLN A 11 3.52 -5.65 -9.69
CA GLN A 11 3.47 -4.17 -9.72
C GLN A 11 4.72 -3.55 -9.11
N GLU A 12 5.29 -4.14 -8.06
CA GLU A 12 6.55 -3.67 -7.46
C GLU A 12 7.73 -3.86 -8.42
N GLY A 13 7.84 -5.02 -9.06
CA GLY A 13 8.87 -5.27 -10.08
C GLY A 13 8.77 -4.29 -11.26
N LEU A 14 7.55 -4.02 -11.72
CA LEU A 14 7.27 -3.03 -12.76
C LEU A 14 7.63 -1.61 -12.31
N ALA A 15 7.29 -1.22 -11.09
CA ALA A 15 7.62 0.09 -10.53
C ALA A 15 9.15 0.27 -10.40
N ALA A 16 9.86 -0.75 -9.92
CA ALA A 16 11.32 -0.74 -9.81
C ALA A 16 11.98 -0.61 -11.19
N HIS A 17 11.47 -1.33 -12.19
CA HIS A 17 11.96 -1.20 -13.56
C HIS A 17 11.70 0.19 -14.15
N ASN A 18 10.48 0.70 -13.99
CA ASN A 18 10.06 2.03 -14.45
C ASN A 18 10.83 3.19 -13.80
N ALA A 19 11.38 3.01 -12.59
CA ALA A 19 12.17 4.03 -11.91
C ALA A 19 13.44 4.42 -12.69
N SER A 20 14.00 3.48 -13.47
CA SER A 20 15.17 3.71 -14.32
C SER A 20 14.84 4.30 -15.69
N LEU A 21 13.55 4.37 -16.04
CA LEU A 21 13.08 4.75 -17.38
C LEU A 21 12.54 6.20 -17.42
N PRO A 22 12.76 6.90 -18.55
CA PRO A 22 12.03 8.11 -18.90
C PRO A 22 10.51 7.90 -18.88
N GLU A 23 9.75 8.94 -18.54
CA GLU A 23 8.31 8.86 -18.31
C GLU A 23 7.52 8.30 -19.51
N ASP A 24 7.92 8.66 -20.73
CA ASP A 24 7.34 8.19 -22.00
C ASP A 24 7.55 6.69 -22.27
N LYS A 25 8.47 6.06 -21.54
CA LYS A 25 8.79 4.62 -21.66
C LYS A 25 8.28 3.79 -20.49
N ARG A 26 7.64 4.41 -19.50
CA ARG A 26 7.11 3.69 -18.33
C ARG A 26 5.85 2.94 -18.72
N MET A 27 5.79 1.66 -18.35
CA MET A 27 4.60 0.84 -18.57
C MET A 27 3.83 0.69 -17.26
N ALA A 28 2.59 1.16 -17.23
CA ALA A 28 1.72 1.07 -16.06
C ALA A 28 0.60 0.06 -16.31
N PHE A 29 0.75 -1.14 -15.74
CA PHE A 29 -0.25 -2.20 -15.89
C PHE A 29 -1.39 -2.00 -14.92
N ARG A 30 -2.60 -2.36 -15.35
CA ARG A 30 -3.78 -2.45 -14.49
C ARG A 30 -4.07 -3.91 -14.23
N MET A 31 -4.46 -4.24 -13.00
CA MET A 31 -4.71 -5.62 -12.59
C MET A 31 -6.06 -5.73 -11.87
N GLY A 32 -6.84 -6.75 -12.25
CA GLY A 32 -8.10 -7.11 -11.62
C GLY A 32 -8.06 -8.55 -11.12
N VAL A 33 -8.39 -8.78 -9.84
CA VAL A 33 -8.42 -10.12 -9.24
C VAL A 33 -9.82 -10.44 -8.75
N ASN A 34 -10.39 -11.53 -9.27
CA ASN A 34 -11.67 -12.05 -8.82
C ASN A 34 -11.55 -13.54 -8.48
N LEU A 35 -12.45 -13.99 -7.62
CA LEU A 35 -12.70 -15.41 -7.38
C LEU A 35 -14.13 -15.72 -7.83
N GLY A 36 -14.34 -16.83 -8.52
CA GLY A 36 -15.68 -17.23 -8.93
C GLY A 36 -15.65 -18.50 -9.76
N ASP A 37 -16.83 -19.05 -9.99
CA ASP A 37 -16.98 -20.23 -10.81
C ASP A 37 -16.67 -19.90 -12.28
N VAL A 38 -15.82 -20.74 -12.86
CA VAL A 38 -15.39 -20.63 -14.25
C VAL A 38 -15.38 -22.01 -14.89
N ILE A 39 -15.69 -22.05 -16.18
CA ILE A 39 -15.62 -23.25 -17.00
C ILE A 39 -14.37 -23.11 -17.86
N ALA A 40 -13.40 -23.99 -17.66
CA ALA A 40 -12.24 -24.10 -18.53
C ALA A 40 -12.55 -25.09 -19.65
N GLN A 41 -12.43 -24.64 -20.89
CA GLN A 41 -12.55 -25.49 -22.07
C GLN A 41 -11.38 -25.20 -23.01
N ASP A 42 -10.61 -26.25 -23.32
CA ASP A 42 -9.36 -26.15 -24.06
C ASP A 42 -8.41 -25.12 -23.40
N ASP A 43 -7.97 -24.09 -24.15
CA ASP A 43 -7.10 -23.00 -23.67
C ASP A 43 -7.88 -21.73 -23.28
N THR A 44 -9.21 -21.79 -23.17
CA THR A 44 -10.06 -20.63 -22.87
C THR A 44 -10.89 -20.83 -21.61
N ILE A 45 -11.07 -19.75 -20.85
CA ILE A 45 -11.86 -19.73 -19.62
C ILE A 45 -13.11 -18.89 -19.85
N TYR A 46 -14.26 -19.45 -19.50
CA TYR A 46 -15.57 -18.82 -19.61
C TYR A 46 -16.24 -18.71 -18.24
N GLY A 47 -17.14 -17.74 -18.11
CA GLY A 47 -17.96 -17.56 -16.92
C GLY A 47 -17.97 -16.13 -16.41
N ASP A 48 -18.94 -15.83 -15.55
CA ASP A 48 -19.10 -14.50 -14.97
C ASP A 48 -17.89 -14.07 -14.14
N GLY A 49 -17.18 -15.04 -13.56
CA GLY A 49 -15.94 -14.80 -12.81
C GLY A 49 -14.88 -14.05 -13.64
N VAL A 50 -14.76 -14.36 -14.94
CA VAL A 50 -13.80 -13.73 -15.86
C VAL A 50 -14.26 -12.32 -16.23
N ASN A 51 -15.55 -12.13 -16.46
CA ASN A 51 -16.14 -10.82 -16.77
C ASN A 51 -15.93 -9.82 -15.63
N ILE A 52 -16.09 -10.28 -14.38
CA ILE A 52 -15.84 -9.47 -13.19
C ILE A 52 -14.35 -9.10 -13.07
N ALA A 53 -13.43 -10.05 -13.29
CA ALA A 53 -11.99 -9.77 -13.24
C ALA A 53 -11.57 -8.71 -14.26
N ALA A 54 -12.03 -8.84 -15.51
CA ALA A 54 -11.78 -7.86 -16.57
C ALA A 54 -12.36 -6.48 -16.24
N ARG A 55 -13.50 -6.42 -15.54
CA ARG A 55 -14.09 -5.15 -15.09
C ARG A 55 -13.28 -4.51 -13.96
N LEU A 56 -12.79 -5.30 -13.01
CA LEU A 56 -11.93 -4.81 -11.94
C LEU A 56 -10.63 -4.22 -12.50
N GLU A 57 -10.05 -4.83 -13.53
CA GLU A 57 -8.89 -4.25 -14.24
C GLU A 57 -9.20 -2.86 -14.79
N LYS A 58 -10.36 -2.69 -15.45
CA LYS A 58 -10.78 -1.38 -15.98
C LYS A 58 -11.02 -0.32 -14.90
N LEU A 59 -11.36 -0.73 -13.67
CA LEU A 59 -11.53 0.16 -12.51
C LEU A 59 -10.21 0.53 -11.84
N ALA A 60 -9.14 -0.24 -12.07
CA ALA A 60 -7.84 0.05 -11.50
C ALA A 60 -7.25 1.30 -12.16
N GLU A 61 -6.60 2.13 -11.34
CA GLU A 61 -5.73 3.20 -11.85
C GLU A 61 -4.47 2.57 -12.49
N PRO A 62 -3.77 3.25 -13.40
CA PRO A 62 -2.51 2.74 -13.96
C PRO A 62 -1.51 2.39 -12.84
N GLY A 63 -0.97 1.15 -12.85
CA GLY A 63 -0.13 0.63 -11.77
C GLY A 63 -0.91 0.10 -10.56
N GLY A 64 -2.24 0.12 -10.62
CA GLY A 64 -3.14 -0.28 -9.55
C GLY A 64 -3.60 -1.72 -9.63
N ILE A 65 -4.05 -2.22 -8.48
CA ILE A 65 -4.65 -3.55 -8.32
C ILE A 65 -6.04 -3.37 -7.72
N CYS A 66 -7.06 -3.92 -8.36
CA CYS A 66 -8.42 -3.97 -7.85
C CYS A 66 -8.86 -5.42 -7.61
N VAL A 67 -9.53 -5.65 -6.49
CA VAL A 67 -10.04 -6.98 -6.10
C VAL A 67 -11.52 -6.92 -5.75
N ALA A 68 -12.26 -7.99 -6.03
CA ALA A 68 -13.65 -8.12 -5.59
C ALA A 68 -13.74 -8.35 -4.07
N ARG A 69 -14.91 -8.10 -3.49
CA ARG A 69 -15.21 -8.36 -2.07
C ARG A 69 -14.82 -9.76 -1.61
N ASN A 70 -15.16 -10.79 -2.39
CA ASN A 70 -14.88 -12.17 -2.03
C ASN A 70 -13.37 -12.48 -1.95
N VAL A 71 -12.57 -11.87 -2.82
CA VAL A 71 -11.11 -11.96 -2.75
C VAL A 71 -10.61 -11.22 -1.52
N TYR A 72 -11.07 -9.99 -1.28
CA TYR A 72 -10.73 -9.18 -0.10
C TYR A 72 -10.98 -9.95 1.20
N GLU A 73 -12.15 -10.58 1.34
CA GLU A 73 -12.51 -11.37 2.53
C GLU A 73 -11.56 -12.55 2.77
N GLN A 74 -11.02 -13.15 1.70
CA GLN A 74 -10.04 -14.24 1.81
C GLN A 74 -8.62 -13.78 2.18
N VAL A 75 -8.23 -12.54 1.87
CA VAL A 75 -6.84 -12.06 2.02
C VAL A 75 -6.62 -11.07 3.16
N LYS A 76 -7.65 -10.34 3.62
CA LYS A 76 -7.54 -9.26 4.61
C LYS A 76 -6.89 -9.67 5.95
N GLY A 77 -6.97 -10.94 6.32
CA GLY A 77 -6.37 -11.48 7.56
C GLY A 77 -5.14 -12.37 7.33
N LYS A 78 -4.67 -12.48 6.08
CA LYS A 78 -3.58 -13.37 5.68
C LYS A 78 -2.40 -12.63 5.06
N LEU A 79 -2.66 -11.50 4.41
CA LEU A 79 -1.65 -10.68 3.75
C LEU A 79 -1.63 -9.29 4.37
N ASP A 80 -0.44 -8.80 4.69
CA ASP A 80 -0.20 -7.48 5.25
C ASP A 80 -0.19 -6.40 4.14
N TYR A 81 -1.37 -6.18 3.56
CA TYR A 81 -1.61 -5.17 2.54
C TYR A 81 -2.69 -4.19 3.00
N SER A 82 -2.65 -2.98 2.47
CA SER A 82 -3.71 -1.99 2.68
C SER A 82 -4.81 -2.19 1.63
N TYR A 83 -6.07 -2.13 2.08
CA TYR A 83 -7.25 -2.28 1.23
C TYR A 83 -8.12 -1.02 1.32
N THR A 84 -8.35 -0.35 0.19
CA THR A 84 -9.24 0.83 0.13
C THR A 84 -10.52 0.47 -0.61
N ASP A 85 -11.67 0.69 0.01
CA ASP A 85 -12.98 0.42 -0.60
C ASP A 85 -13.29 1.45 -1.71
N LEU A 86 -13.63 0.96 -2.91
CA LEU A 86 -13.99 1.76 -4.08
C LEU A 86 -15.50 1.76 -4.35
N GLY A 87 -16.29 1.18 -3.44
CA GLY A 87 -17.75 1.10 -3.55
C GLY A 87 -18.24 0.02 -4.52
N SER A 88 -19.56 -0.01 -4.71
CA SER A 88 -20.25 -0.97 -5.56
C SER A 88 -20.40 -0.44 -6.99
N HIS A 89 -20.01 -1.24 -7.97
CA HIS A 89 -20.09 -0.92 -9.39
C HIS A 89 -21.07 -1.84 -10.10
N GLN A 90 -22.04 -1.28 -10.81
CA GLN A 90 -23.00 -2.05 -11.62
C GLN A 90 -22.34 -2.55 -12.90
N VAL A 91 -22.72 -3.77 -13.32
CA VAL A 91 -22.20 -4.42 -14.52
C VAL A 91 -23.36 -4.74 -15.44
N HIS A 92 -23.23 -4.38 -16.72
CA HIS A 92 -24.20 -4.81 -17.73
C HIS A 92 -24.15 -6.34 -17.80
N ASN A 93 -25.28 -7.01 -17.62
CA ASN A 93 -25.43 -8.48 -17.63
C ASN A 93 -25.14 -9.25 -16.32
N ILE A 94 -25.01 -8.59 -15.17
CA ILE A 94 -24.92 -9.25 -13.85
C ILE A 94 -25.92 -8.60 -12.88
N VAL A 95 -26.70 -9.42 -12.16
CA VAL A 95 -27.80 -8.97 -11.28
C VAL A 95 -27.27 -8.28 -10.00
N GLU A 96 -26.03 -8.57 -9.60
CA GLU A 96 -25.44 -8.08 -8.35
C GLU A 96 -24.27 -7.12 -8.59
N ALA A 97 -24.31 -5.94 -7.94
CA ALA A 97 -23.26 -4.95 -8.05
C ALA A 97 -21.95 -5.45 -7.42
N VAL A 98 -20.84 -5.36 -8.16
CA VAL A 98 -19.53 -5.82 -7.67
C VAL A 98 -18.90 -4.72 -6.83
N ARG A 99 -18.67 -5.00 -5.55
CA ARG A 99 -17.90 -4.11 -4.67
C ARG A 99 -16.41 -4.35 -4.86
N ALA A 100 -15.69 -3.29 -5.20
CA ALA A 100 -14.27 -3.33 -5.53
C ALA A 100 -13.43 -2.74 -4.39
N TYR A 101 -12.25 -3.30 -4.18
CA TYR A 101 -11.25 -2.83 -3.24
C TYR A 101 -9.93 -2.62 -3.97
N ARG A 102 -9.28 -1.48 -3.75
CA ARG A 102 -7.90 -1.24 -4.19
C ARG A 102 -6.94 -1.92 -3.23
N VAL A 103 -5.95 -2.61 -3.77
CA VAL A 103 -4.85 -3.21 -2.99
C VAL A 103 -3.59 -2.41 -3.22
N SER A 104 -2.91 -2.04 -2.14
CA SER A 104 -1.54 -1.53 -2.18
C SER A 104 -0.74 -2.20 -1.08
N ARG A 105 0.58 -2.28 -1.26
CA ARG A 105 1.48 -2.69 -0.17
C ARG A 105 1.18 -1.79 1.03
N ALA A 106 1.08 -2.37 2.22
CA ALA A 106 1.13 -1.57 3.42
C ALA A 106 2.48 -0.86 3.41
N LYS A 107 2.51 0.44 3.09
CA LYS A 107 3.59 1.28 3.60
C LYS A 107 3.52 1.13 5.13
N PRO A 108 4.65 1.12 5.86
CA PRO A 108 4.62 1.33 7.30
C PRO A 108 3.98 2.71 7.53
N THR A 109 2.66 2.69 7.60
CA THR A 109 1.83 3.88 7.68
C THR A 109 1.72 4.06 9.16
N SER A 110 2.55 4.98 9.67
CA SER A 110 2.26 5.64 10.93
C SER A 110 0.75 5.89 11.00
N VAL A 111 0.08 5.19 11.90
CA VAL A 111 -1.36 5.29 12.14
C VAL A 111 -1.65 6.64 12.77
N PHE A 112 -1.59 7.70 11.96
CA PHE A 112 -2.26 8.94 12.27
C PHE A 112 -3.61 8.91 11.55
N SER A 113 -4.64 8.58 12.32
CA SER A 113 -6.02 8.79 11.90
C SER A 113 -6.21 10.27 11.60
N THR A 114 -6.76 10.63 10.44
CA THR A 114 -7.12 12.02 10.11
C THR A 114 -8.14 12.61 11.07
N LYS A 115 -8.77 11.78 11.91
CA LYS A 115 -9.68 12.20 12.98
C LYS A 115 -8.94 12.80 14.19
N ASP A 116 -7.63 12.58 14.30
CA ASP A 116 -6.74 13.16 15.30
C ASP A 116 -5.67 14.06 14.65
N MET A 117 -6.00 14.75 13.55
CA MET A 117 -5.19 15.89 13.13
C MET A 117 -5.34 17.00 14.18
N LEU A 118 -4.53 16.92 15.22
CA LEU A 118 -4.19 18.10 16.03
C LEU A 118 -3.69 19.17 15.06
N ALA A 119 -4.17 20.40 15.23
CA ALA A 119 -3.75 21.53 14.42
C ALA A 119 -2.21 21.53 14.33
N LEU A 120 -1.70 21.58 13.10
CA LEU A 120 -0.26 21.61 12.88
C LEU A 120 0.32 22.77 13.69
N PRO A 121 1.39 22.56 14.47
CA PRO A 121 2.02 23.65 15.19
C PRO A 121 2.42 24.75 14.20
N GLU A 122 2.15 26.02 14.56
CA GLU A 122 2.56 27.19 13.77
C GLU A 122 4.09 27.28 13.56
N LYS A 123 4.86 26.53 14.37
CA LYS A 123 6.31 26.46 14.30
C LYS A 123 6.76 25.18 13.59
N PRO A 124 7.78 25.25 12.72
CA PRO A 124 8.41 24.05 12.18
C PRO A 124 8.89 23.14 13.31
N SER A 125 8.59 21.85 13.18
CA SER A 125 8.80 20.86 14.24
C SER A 125 9.78 19.78 13.78
N ILE A 126 10.65 19.31 14.68
CA ILE A 126 11.61 18.23 14.42
C ILE A 126 11.53 17.23 15.57
N ALA A 127 11.28 15.95 15.27
CA ALA A 127 11.36 14.87 16.23
C ALA A 127 12.73 14.16 16.13
N VAL A 128 13.37 13.92 17.28
CA VAL A 128 14.60 13.12 17.38
C VAL A 128 14.24 11.77 17.95
N LEU A 129 14.47 10.70 17.16
CA LEU A 129 14.23 9.33 17.58
C LEU A 129 15.52 8.72 18.17
N PRO A 130 15.41 7.70 19.05
CA PRO A 130 16.58 6.95 19.52
C PRO A 130 17.40 6.39 18.36
N PHE A 131 18.73 6.44 18.46
CA PHE A 131 19.59 5.84 17.46
C PHE A 131 19.71 4.33 17.67
N ASP A 132 19.66 3.58 16.57
CA ASP A 132 19.91 2.15 16.58
C ASP A 132 21.41 1.87 16.81
N ASN A 133 21.73 1.05 17.80
CA ASN A 133 23.09 0.58 18.03
C ASN A 133 23.44 -0.57 17.07
N MET A 134 24.14 -0.26 15.98
CA MET A 134 24.52 -1.26 14.96
C MET A 134 25.78 -2.07 15.29
N SER A 135 26.51 -1.74 16.36
CA SER A 135 27.80 -2.38 16.67
C SER A 135 27.68 -3.64 17.55
N GLY A 136 26.53 -3.83 18.19
CA GLY A 136 26.27 -4.97 19.10
C GLY A 136 26.93 -4.86 20.48
N ASP A 137 27.68 -3.78 20.75
CA ASP A 137 28.29 -3.50 22.05
C ASP A 137 27.30 -2.77 22.98
N PRO A 138 26.93 -3.35 24.14
CA PRO A 138 26.00 -2.71 25.08
C PRO A 138 26.43 -1.32 25.57
N GLU A 139 27.73 -1.04 25.67
CA GLU A 139 28.22 0.27 26.10
C GLU A 139 27.93 1.36 25.06
N GLN A 140 27.81 1.01 23.78
CA GLN A 140 27.44 1.96 22.72
C GLN A 140 25.96 2.32 22.71
N GLY A 141 25.11 1.57 23.44
CA GLY A 141 23.72 1.97 23.68
C GLY A 141 23.63 3.25 24.49
N TYR A 142 24.41 3.35 25.58
CA TYR A 142 24.49 4.58 26.38
C TYR A 142 25.07 5.76 25.60
N PHE A 143 26.00 5.50 24.68
CA PHE A 143 26.52 6.52 23.78
C PHE A 143 25.45 7.03 22.80
N ALA A 144 24.66 6.13 22.20
CA ALA A 144 23.55 6.47 21.32
C ALA A 144 22.50 7.33 22.03
N ASP A 145 22.10 6.96 23.24
CA ASP A 145 21.17 7.74 24.07
C ASP A 145 21.74 9.12 24.42
N GLY A 146 23.01 9.20 24.82
CA GLY A 146 23.68 10.47 25.11
C GLY A 146 23.75 11.40 23.89
N MET A 147 23.97 10.85 22.68
CA MET A 147 23.92 11.64 21.45
C MET A 147 22.50 12.15 21.14
N VAL A 148 21.47 11.35 21.40
CA VAL A 148 20.06 11.77 21.22
C VAL A 148 19.74 12.93 22.15
N GLU A 149 20.12 12.85 23.42
CA GLU A 149 19.93 13.94 24.39
C GLU A 149 20.66 15.23 23.98
N GLU A 150 21.90 15.12 23.51
CA GLU A 150 22.68 16.26 23.01
C GLU A 150 22.02 16.93 21.80
N ILE A 151 21.47 16.14 20.86
CA ILE A 151 20.77 16.68 19.69
C ILE A 151 19.47 17.39 20.11
N ILE A 152 18.67 16.77 20.99
CA ILE A 152 17.45 17.40 21.54
C ILE A 152 17.81 18.71 22.23
N THR A 153 18.86 18.69 23.05
CA THR A 153 19.35 19.87 23.76
C THR A 153 19.79 20.96 22.80
N ALA A 154 20.58 20.64 21.77
CA ALA A 154 21.03 21.60 20.76
C ALA A 154 19.86 22.20 19.97
N LEU A 155 18.91 21.37 19.52
CA LEU A 155 17.75 21.81 18.75
C LEU A 155 16.81 22.67 19.62
N SER A 156 16.64 22.35 20.91
CA SER A 156 15.77 23.12 21.82
C SER A 156 16.20 24.57 22.01
N ARG A 157 17.48 24.90 21.78
CA ARG A 157 18.00 26.29 21.84
C ARG A 157 17.55 27.14 20.65
N THR A 158 16.99 26.51 19.62
CA THR A 158 16.53 27.17 18.40
C THR A 158 15.08 27.62 18.56
N ARG A 159 14.87 28.91 18.87
CA ARG A 159 13.55 29.48 19.26
C ARG A 159 12.44 29.39 18.20
N TRP A 160 12.81 29.19 16.94
CA TRP A 160 11.87 29.05 15.82
C TRP A 160 11.47 27.61 15.54
N LEU A 161 12.12 26.63 16.18
CA LEU A 161 11.76 25.22 16.13
C LEU A 161 10.90 24.83 17.34
N PHE A 162 10.03 23.86 17.13
CA PHE A 162 9.42 23.06 18.18
C PHE A 162 10.09 21.67 18.15
N VAL A 163 10.63 21.24 19.28
CA VAL A 163 11.40 20.00 19.43
C VAL A 163 10.74 19.18 20.52
#